data_AF-A0A946AJR7-F1
#
_entry.id   AF-A0A946AJR7-F1
#
_cell.length_a   1.000
_cell.length_b   1.000
_cell.length_c   1.000
_cell.angle_alpha   90.00
_cell.angle_beta   90.00
_cell.angle_gamma   90.00
#
_symmetry.space_group_name_H-M   'P 1'
#
loop_
_entity.id
_entity.type
_entity.pdbx_description
1 polymer ?
#
loop_
_entity_poly.entity_id
_entity_poly.type
_entity_poly.pdbx_seq_one_letter_code
_entity_poly.pdbx_strand_id
1 'polypeptide(L)'
;MKLTGVMPALVTPFDADGIIDIAHPETPEINGIAYVMFRSDELDGAIRTCTTLKPGRVDRSPCGTGSNSNMAVRYAQGLVQKGDVLRSRSIIGGEFTAELIGTQQVGPFEATCSIVAGQRWIYGFSQIGLDPTDPFQTGFALSDTWGSAF
;
A
#
# COMPACT_ATOMS: atom_id res chain seq x y z
N MET A 1 3.92 12.10 4.93
CA MET A 1 3.24 12.39 3.65
C MET A 1 1.74 12.46 3.94
N LYS A 2 1.01 13.46 3.43
CA LYS A 2 -0.46 13.46 3.53
C LYS A 2 -0.99 12.48 2.48
N LEU A 3 -1.75 11.48 2.92
CA LEU A 3 -2.38 10.50 2.03
C LEU A 3 -3.88 10.59 2.23
N THR A 4 -4.62 10.63 1.11
CA THR A 4 -6.07 10.53 1.11
C THR A 4 -6.42 9.07 0.82
N GLY A 5 -7.09 8.41 1.76
CA GLY A 5 -7.59 7.05 1.59
C GLY A 5 -9.06 7.11 1.21
N VAL A 6 -9.37 6.79 -0.03
CA VAL A 6 -10.75 6.57 -0.47
C VAL A 6 -11.00 5.07 -0.36
N MET A 7 -11.71 4.67 0.68
CA MET A 7 -12.33 3.35 0.71
C MET A 7 -13.81 3.58 0.50
N PRO A 8 -14.35 3.34 -0.70
CA PRO A 8 -15.74 2.98 -0.72
C PRO A 8 -15.89 1.73 0.18
N ALA A 9 -16.96 1.64 0.95
CA ALA A 9 -17.34 0.39 1.60
C ALA A 9 -17.74 -0.64 0.51
N LEU A 10 -16.81 -1.02 -0.36
CA LEU A 10 -17.00 -1.99 -1.42
C LEU A 10 -16.68 -3.36 -0.83
N VAL A 11 -17.69 -3.93 -0.20
CA VAL A 11 -17.93 -5.37 -0.36
C VAL A 11 -18.56 -5.53 -1.74
N THR A 12 -17.84 -5.22 -2.82
CA THR A 12 -18.32 -5.61 -4.15
C THR A 12 -18.19 -7.14 -4.21
N PRO A 13 -19.28 -7.87 -4.47
CA PRO A 13 -19.16 -9.29 -4.73
C PRO A 13 -18.28 -9.48 -5.96
N PHE A 14 -17.39 -10.46 -5.91
CA PHE A 14 -16.68 -10.94 -7.08
C PHE A 14 -17.69 -11.33 -8.15
N ASP A 15 -17.41 -11.03 -9.42
CA ASP A 15 -18.18 -11.58 -10.52
C ASP A 15 -17.93 -13.10 -10.67
N ALA A 16 -18.61 -13.72 -11.65
CA ALA A 16 -18.53 -15.16 -11.89
C ALA A 16 -17.10 -15.66 -12.20
N ASP A 17 -16.21 -14.77 -12.60
CA ASP A 17 -14.80 -15.06 -12.93
C ASP A 17 -13.85 -14.72 -11.79
N GLY A 18 -14.36 -14.26 -10.64
CA GLY A 18 -13.55 -13.86 -9.49
C GLY A 18 -12.93 -12.46 -9.63
N ILE A 19 -13.45 -11.64 -10.54
CA ILE A 19 -12.96 -10.28 -10.82
C ILE A 19 -13.82 -9.26 -10.07
N ILE A 20 -13.17 -8.23 -9.53
CA ILE A 20 -13.85 -7.06 -8.96
C ILE A 20 -13.58 -5.88 -9.89
N ASP A 21 -14.65 -5.32 -10.46
CA ASP A 21 -14.56 -4.02 -11.14
C ASP A 21 -14.39 -2.91 -10.09
N ILE A 22 -13.22 -2.27 -10.11
CA ILE A 22 -12.83 -1.24 -9.15
C ILE A 22 -12.28 -0.07 -9.94
N ALA A 23 -12.86 1.11 -9.77
CA ALA A 23 -12.34 2.36 -10.32
C ALA A 23 -12.37 3.46 -9.27
N HIS A 24 -11.32 4.28 -9.23
CA HIS A 24 -11.29 5.47 -8.41
C HIS A 24 -12.31 6.49 -8.94
N PRO A 25 -13.20 7.04 -8.09
CA PRO A 25 -14.37 7.82 -8.51
C PRO A 25 -14.03 9.11 -9.27
N GLU A 26 -12.84 9.66 -9.04
CA GLU A 26 -12.38 10.91 -9.67
C GLU A 26 -11.15 10.70 -10.58
N THR A 27 -10.60 9.48 -10.65
CA THR A 27 -9.34 9.20 -11.37
C THR A 27 -9.44 7.86 -12.09
N PRO A 28 -10.10 7.82 -13.26
CA PRO A 28 -10.43 6.58 -13.95
C PRO A 28 -9.23 5.71 -14.35
N GLU A 29 -8.01 6.27 -14.37
CA GLU A 29 -6.77 5.52 -14.63
C GLU A 29 -6.38 4.59 -13.47
N ILE A 30 -6.91 4.84 -12.26
CA ILE A 30 -6.75 3.97 -11.09
C ILE A 30 -7.94 3.01 -11.06
N ASN A 31 -7.85 1.94 -11.85
CA ASN A 31 -8.96 1.03 -12.13
C ASN A 31 -8.65 -0.46 -11.88
N GLY A 32 -7.89 -0.75 -10.83
CA GLY A 32 -7.60 -2.12 -10.44
C GLY A 32 -6.87 -2.23 -9.10
N ILE A 33 -6.65 -3.48 -8.69
CA ILE A 33 -5.93 -3.81 -7.46
C ILE A 33 -4.43 -3.82 -7.73
N ALA A 34 -3.70 -2.86 -7.14
CA ALA A 34 -2.26 -2.74 -7.34
C ALA A 34 -1.44 -3.76 -6.54
N TYR A 35 -1.87 -4.11 -5.32
CA TYR A 35 -1.17 -5.01 -4.42
C TYR A 35 -2.10 -5.58 -3.34
N VAL A 36 -1.69 -6.71 -2.75
CA VAL A 36 -2.40 -7.38 -1.66
C VAL A 36 -1.62 -7.20 -0.37
N MET A 37 -2.29 -6.74 0.69
CA MET A 37 -1.71 -6.63 2.03
C MET A 37 -2.29 -7.69 2.95
N PHE A 38 -1.44 -8.58 3.45
CA PHE A 38 -1.75 -9.40 4.61
C PHE A 38 -1.57 -8.55 5.86
N ARG A 39 -2.49 -8.66 6.81
CA ARG A 39 -2.43 -7.91 8.07
C ARG A 39 -2.89 -8.73 9.27
N SER A 40 -2.35 -8.40 10.44
CA SER A 40 -2.78 -8.96 11.74
C SER A 40 -2.73 -7.89 12.81
N ASP A 41 -3.70 -7.86 13.70
CA ASP A 41 -3.63 -7.13 14.96
C ASP A 41 -2.62 -7.80 15.90
N GLU A 42 -1.78 -7.01 16.56
CA GLU A 42 -0.85 -7.47 17.60
C GLU A 42 -1.33 -7.05 19.00
N LEU A 43 -0.83 -7.76 20.03
CA LEU A 43 -1.20 -7.54 21.44
C LEU A 43 -0.90 -6.12 21.93
N ASP A 44 0.11 -5.46 21.35
CA ASP A 44 0.51 -4.10 21.70
C ASP A 44 -0.22 -3.03 20.87
N GLY A 45 -1.29 -3.41 20.17
CA GLY A 45 -2.11 -2.53 19.34
C GLY A 45 -1.48 -2.15 18.00
N ALA A 46 -0.30 -2.66 17.66
CA ALA A 46 0.25 -2.50 16.33
C ALA A 46 -0.50 -3.38 15.30
N ILE A 47 -0.54 -2.91 14.06
CA ILE A 47 -1.03 -3.69 12.92
C ILE A 47 0.19 -4.21 12.18
N ARG A 48 0.46 -5.51 12.23
CA ARG A 48 1.48 -6.13 11.38
C ARG A 48 0.99 -6.17 9.95
N THR A 49 1.85 -5.78 9.01
CA THR A 49 1.54 -5.76 7.58
C THR A 49 2.61 -6.47 6.75
N CYS A 50 2.16 -7.11 5.68
CA CYS A 50 3.00 -7.69 4.63
C CYS A 50 2.35 -7.37 3.28
N THR A 51 2.89 -6.37 2.57
CA THR A 51 2.37 -5.97 1.26
C THR A 51 3.12 -6.73 0.18
N THR A 52 2.37 -7.42 -0.67
CA THR A 52 2.87 -8.21 -1.79
C THR A 52 2.53 -7.52 -3.10
N LEU A 53 3.53 -7.37 -3.96
CA LEU A 53 3.42 -6.75 -5.27
C LEU A 53 3.75 -7.78 -6.34
N LYS A 54 2.97 -7.80 -7.42
CA LYS A 54 3.29 -8.58 -8.62
C LYS A 54 4.70 -8.20 -9.11
N PRO A 55 5.57 -9.16 -9.47
CA PRO A 55 5.37 -10.61 -9.62
C PRO A 55 5.65 -11.48 -8.38
N GLY A 56 5.88 -10.92 -7.20
CA GLY A 56 6.31 -11.70 -6.02
C GLY A 56 7.25 -10.93 -5.09
N ARG A 57 7.20 -9.60 -5.14
CA ARG A 57 8.00 -8.74 -4.27
C ARG A 57 7.25 -8.49 -2.98
N VAL A 58 7.99 -8.44 -1.88
CA VAL A 58 7.44 -8.06 -0.57
C VAL A 58 8.00 -6.70 -0.17
N ASP A 59 7.12 -5.83 0.30
CA ASP A 59 7.50 -4.56 0.92
C ASP A 59 8.12 -4.85 2.30
N ARG A 60 9.34 -4.34 2.50
CA ARG A 60 10.05 -4.46 3.79
C ARG A 60 9.58 -3.39 4.77
N SER A 61 9.00 -2.30 4.27
CA SER A 61 8.36 -1.31 5.12
C SER A 61 6.93 -1.74 5.47
N PRO A 62 6.27 -1.07 6.43
CA PRO A 62 4.85 -1.32 6.70
C PRO A 62 3.91 -1.00 5.53
N CYS A 63 4.43 -0.42 4.43
CA CYS A 63 3.72 0.11 3.28
C CYS A 63 2.86 1.34 3.62
N GLY A 64 3.32 2.54 3.28
CA GLY A 64 2.64 3.79 3.68
C GLY A 64 1.22 3.95 3.11
N THR A 65 1.00 3.59 1.84
CA THR A 65 -0.34 3.59 1.22
C THR A 65 -1.25 2.54 1.85
N GLY A 66 -0.69 1.40 2.23
CA GLY A 66 -1.41 0.36 2.95
C GLY A 66 -1.74 0.73 4.40
N SER A 67 -0.86 1.43 5.11
CA SER A 67 -1.15 2.04 6.42
C SER A 67 -2.30 3.03 6.35
N ASN A 68 -2.32 3.89 5.32
CA ASN A 68 -3.46 4.79 5.07
C ASN A 68 -4.75 4.03 4.72
N SER A 69 -4.65 2.95 3.95
CA SER A 69 -5.80 2.09 3.63
C SER A 69 -6.36 1.39 4.87
N ASN A 70 -5.49 0.93 5.78
CA ASN A 70 -5.89 0.38 7.08
C ASN A 70 -6.62 1.40 7.94
N MET A 71 -6.18 2.66 7.94
CA MET A 71 -6.88 3.76 8.61
C MET A 71 -8.30 3.93 8.05
N ALA A 72 -8.44 4.01 6.73
CA ALA A 72 -9.74 4.15 6.07
C ALA A 72 -10.71 3.00 6.41
N VAL A 73 -10.23 1.76 6.38
CA VAL A 73 -11.05 0.58 6.73
C VAL A 73 -11.50 0.63 8.19
N ARG A 74 -10.60 0.96 9.14
CA ARG A 74 -10.96 1.04 10.55
C ARG A 74 -11.91 2.19 10.85
N TYR A 75 -11.76 3.32 10.16
CA TYR A 75 -12.68 4.45 10.28
C TYR A 75 -14.09 4.05 9.82
N ALA A 76 -14.20 3.38 8.66
CA ALA A 76 -15.47 2.85 8.17
C ALA A 76 -16.10 1.81 9.11
N GLN A 77 -15.29 1.11 9.91
CA GLN A 77 -15.73 0.17 10.95
C GLN A 77 -16.06 0.85 12.30
N GLY A 78 -15.87 2.18 12.43
CA GLY A 78 -16.06 2.92 13.67
C GLY A 78 -15.01 2.62 14.76
N LEU A 79 -13.86 2.07 14.39
CA LEU A 79 -12.80 1.66 15.32
C LEU A 79 -11.78 2.76 15.63
N VAL A 80 -11.80 3.85 14.86
CA VAL A 80 -10.90 5.01 15.02
C VAL A 80 -11.67 6.31 14.77
N GLN A 81 -11.21 7.38 15.39
CA GLN A 81 -11.73 8.74 15.23
C GLN A 81 -10.60 9.74 14.96
N LYS A 82 -10.98 10.97 14.59
CA LYS A 82 -10.02 12.04 14.36
C LYS A 82 -9.11 12.25 15.58
N GLY A 83 -7.81 12.30 15.33
CA GLY A 83 -6.76 12.39 16.36
C GLY A 83 -6.14 11.04 16.74
N ASP A 84 -6.77 9.92 16.37
CA ASP A 84 -6.20 8.61 16.67
C ASP A 84 -4.97 8.32 15.79
N VAL A 85 -4.01 7.62 16.39
CA VAL A 85 -2.76 7.20 15.75
C VAL A 85 -2.69 5.68 15.73
N LEU A 86 -2.59 5.11 14.53
CA LEU A 86 -2.34 3.70 14.32
C LEU A 86 -0.85 3.45 14.10
N ARG A 87 -0.32 2.41 14.74
CA ARG A 87 1.04 1.92 14.50
C ARG A 87 1.00 0.77 13.51
N SER A 88 1.64 0.92 12.36
CA SER A 88 1.83 -0.15 11.39
C SER A 88 3.25 -0.72 11.50
N ARG A 89 3.37 -2.04 11.57
CA ARG A 89 4.63 -2.76 11.75
C ARG A 89 4.86 -3.72 10.58
N SER A 90 6.03 -3.66 9.95
CA SER A 90 6.40 -4.54 8.85
C SER A 90 6.80 -5.94 9.32
N ILE A 91 6.91 -6.87 8.37
CA ILE A 91 7.44 -8.22 8.64
C ILE A 91 8.88 -8.23 9.17
N ILE A 92 9.70 -7.22 8.89
CA ILE A 92 11.06 -7.09 9.40
C ILE A 92 11.16 -6.18 10.64
N GLY A 93 10.03 -5.75 11.21
CA GLY A 93 9.97 -4.99 12.45
C GLY A 93 10.10 -3.47 12.33
N GLY A 94 10.33 -2.92 11.13
CA GLY A 94 10.25 -1.47 10.90
C GLY A 94 8.82 -0.96 11.09
N GLU A 95 8.66 0.29 11.56
CA GLU A 95 7.36 0.86 11.95
C GLU A 95 7.07 2.19 11.28
N PHE A 96 5.78 2.44 11.03
CA PHE A 96 5.20 3.72 10.65
C PHE A 96 4.07 4.08 11.61
N THR A 97 3.81 5.37 11.76
CA THR A 97 2.58 5.88 12.38
C THR A 97 1.66 6.45 11.32
N ALA A 98 0.36 6.22 11.47
CA ALA A 98 -0.69 6.82 10.65
C ALA A 98 -1.68 7.55 11.57
N GLU A 99 -1.73 8.87 11.47
CA GLU A 99 -2.63 9.71 12.25
C GLU A 99 -3.85 10.12 11.41
N LEU A 100 -5.06 9.95 11.95
CA LEU A 100 -6.29 10.40 11.29
C LEU A 100 -6.51 11.89 11.57
N ILE A 101 -6.27 12.74 10.58
CA ILE A 101 -6.40 14.20 10.74
C ILE A 101 -7.79 14.72 10.35
N GLY A 102 -8.62 13.91 9.70
CA GLY A 102 -10.01 14.24 9.37
C GLY A 102 -10.55 13.41 8.22
N THR A 103 -11.73 13.80 7.72
CA THR A 103 -12.36 13.22 6.53
C THR A 103 -12.59 14.28 5.45
N GLN A 104 -12.79 13.84 4.23
CA GLN A 104 -13.20 14.66 3.09
C GLN A 104 -14.06 13.85 2.13
N GLN A 105 -14.86 14.50 1.29
CA GLN A 105 -15.52 13.81 0.19
C GLN A 105 -14.57 13.60 -0.98
N VAL A 106 -14.66 12.41 -1.59
CA VAL A 106 -14.05 12.09 -2.88
C VAL A 106 -15.09 11.37 -3.74
N GLY A 107 -15.60 12.08 -4.75
CA GLY A 107 -16.82 11.70 -5.45
C GLY A 107 -17.98 11.45 -4.47
N PRO A 108 -18.67 10.29 -4.55
CA PRO A 108 -19.77 9.98 -3.65
C PRO A 108 -19.33 9.41 -2.28
N PHE A 109 -18.03 9.21 -2.05
CA PHE A 109 -17.54 8.50 -0.87
C PHE A 109 -16.91 9.44 0.16
N GLU A 110 -17.14 9.17 1.44
CA GLU A 110 -16.37 9.77 2.53
C GLU A 110 -15.00 9.07 2.61
N ALA A 111 -13.94 9.87 2.59
CA ALA A 111 -12.55 9.42 2.57
C ALA A 111 -11.80 9.95 3.80
N THR A 112 -10.89 9.14 4.34
CA THR A 112 -10.02 9.57 5.44
C THR A 112 -8.83 10.35 4.92
N CYS A 113 -8.47 11.43 5.62
CA CYS A 113 -7.19 12.12 5.47
C CYS A 113 -6.27 11.66 6.58
N SER A 114 -5.14 11.04 6.24
CA SER A 114 -4.14 10.65 7.23
C SER A 114 -2.76 11.24 6.96
N ILE A 115 -1.98 11.39 8.03
CA ILE A 115 -0.54 11.64 7.94
C ILE A 115 0.16 10.33 8.26
N VAL A 116 0.91 9.83 7.28
CA VAL A 116 1.81 8.69 7.50
C VAL A 116 3.24 9.21 7.70
N ALA A 117 3.84 8.80 8.82
CA ALA A 117 5.20 9.13 9.20
C ALA A 117 6.04 7.87 9.41
N GLY A 118 7.32 8.00 9.07
CA GLY A 118 8.32 6.94 9.18
C GLY A 118 9.72 7.54 9.14
N GLN A 119 10.73 6.69 9.33
CA GLN A 119 12.13 7.09 9.30
C GLN A 119 12.86 6.43 8.14
N ARG A 120 13.84 7.16 7.59
CA ARG A 120 14.73 6.67 6.54
C ARG A 120 16.15 7.13 6.82
N TRP A 121 17.11 6.39 6.28
CA TRP A 121 18.53 6.68 6.39
C TRP A 121 19.16 6.74 5.00
N ILE A 122 20.13 7.62 4.83
CA ILE A 122 20.97 7.63 3.63
C ILE A 122 21.88 6.40 3.74
N TYR A 123 21.71 5.43 2.83
CA TYR A 123 22.49 4.19 2.84
C TYR A 123 23.67 4.21 1.86
N GLY A 124 23.71 5.17 0.94
CA GLY A 124 24.79 5.28 -0.04
C GLY A 124 24.53 6.37 -1.07
N PHE A 125 25.58 6.66 -1.83
CA PHE A 125 25.55 7.47 -3.04
C PHE A 125 26.03 6.60 -4.20
N SER A 126 25.39 6.71 -5.35
CA SER A 126 25.66 5.84 -6.51
C SER A 126 25.69 6.68 -7.79
N GLN A 127 26.66 6.41 -8.66
CA GLN A 127 26.68 6.90 -10.04
C GLN A 127 26.46 5.71 -10.97
N ILE A 128 25.37 5.75 -11.73
CA ILE A 128 24.99 4.69 -12.66
C ILE A 128 25.18 5.22 -14.08
N GLY A 129 25.89 4.48 -14.91
CA GLY A 129 26.13 4.81 -16.32
C GLY A 129 25.59 3.72 -17.24
N LEU A 130 25.22 4.11 -18.46
CA LEU A 130 24.77 3.21 -19.52
C LEU A 130 25.67 3.42 -20.73
N ASP A 131 26.47 2.42 -21.08
CA ASP A 131 27.33 2.47 -22.26
C ASP A 131 26.49 2.19 -23.52
N PRO A 132 26.61 2.98 -24.60
CA PRO A 132 25.86 2.76 -25.85
C PRO A 132 26.07 1.37 -26.49
N THR A 133 27.17 0.69 -26.16
CA THR A 133 27.52 -0.64 -26.67
C THR A 133 27.14 -1.78 -25.73
N ASP A 134 26.64 -1.49 -24.52
CA ASP A 134 26.15 -2.50 -23.59
C ASP A 134 24.90 -3.21 -24.18
N PRO A 135 24.94 -4.54 -24.39
CA PRO A 135 23.80 -5.29 -24.90
C PRO A 135 22.62 -5.38 -23.90
N PHE A 136 22.81 -4.96 -22.63
CA PHE A 136 21.84 -5.09 -21.55
C PHE A 136 21.48 -3.75 -20.88
N GLN A 137 21.49 -2.65 -21.61
CA GLN A 137 21.17 -1.30 -21.10
C GLN A 137 19.83 -1.21 -20.33
N THR A 138 18.83 -2.01 -20.70
CA THR A 138 17.51 -2.01 -20.05
C THR A 138 17.42 -2.93 -18.84
N GLY A 139 18.52 -3.62 -18.52
CA GLY A 139 18.52 -4.74 -17.59
C GLY A 139 17.78 -5.96 -18.12
N PHE A 140 17.83 -7.03 -17.34
CA PHE A 140 17.08 -8.26 -17.54
C PHE A 140 16.70 -8.83 -16.18
N ALA A 141 15.68 -9.68 -16.13
CA ALA A 141 15.32 -10.47 -14.96
C ALA A 141 15.44 -11.95 -15.31
N LEU A 142 16.05 -12.72 -14.42
CA LEU A 142 16.00 -14.19 -14.49
C LEU A 142 14.79 -14.66 -13.68
N SER A 143 14.02 -15.63 -14.18
CA SER A 143 13.06 -16.34 -13.34
C SER A 143 13.80 -17.07 -12.24
N ASP A 144 13.16 -17.19 -11.08
CA ASP A 144 13.55 -18.25 -10.15
C ASP A 144 13.20 -19.63 -10.74
N THR A 145 13.58 -20.72 -10.06
CA THR A 145 13.34 -22.10 -10.53
C THR A 145 11.87 -22.51 -10.58
N TRP A 146 10.91 -21.62 -10.32
CA TRP A 146 9.49 -21.95 -10.17
C TRP A 146 8.60 -21.21 -11.19
N GLY A 147 8.78 -21.56 -12.47
CA GLY A 147 7.85 -21.20 -13.54
C GLY A 147 8.41 -20.22 -14.56
N SER A 148 7.60 -19.91 -15.58
CA SER A 148 8.00 -18.99 -16.65
C SER A 148 8.30 -17.62 -16.06
N ALA A 149 9.49 -17.08 -16.31
CA ALA A 149 9.79 -15.67 -16.12
C ALA A 149 8.85 -14.89 -17.03
N PHE A 150 7.78 -14.38 -16.45
CA PHE A 150 6.83 -13.43 -17.03
C PHE A 150 6.12 -13.91 -18.30
#